data_AF-A0A2E4IH33-F1
#
_entry.id   AF-A0A2E4IH33-F1
#
_cell.length_a   1.000
_cell.length_b   1.000
_cell.length_c   1.000
_cell.angle_alpha   90.00
_cell.angle_beta   90.00
_cell.angle_gamma   90.00
#
_symmetry.space_group_name_H-M   'P 1'
#
loop_
_entity.id
_entity.type
_entity.pdbx_description
1 polymer ?
#
loop_
_entity_poly.entity_id
_entity_poly.type
_entity_poly.pdbx_seq_one_letter_code
_entity_poly.pdbx_strand_id
1 'polypeptide(L)'
;MAEEEEIAKEIPEFVKKYVPGVKRGLSWAKYAREKKEGTAMKSEAFEDSKSEGYQAALATPLESDSDQILTAATKDLWAEAERLTEEVKKISITINNQNTKEERDEVLGLAKEAARKAGLQAAVAAGWEKGWKEGLKNRDSKN
;
A
#
# COMPACT_ATOMS: atom_id res chain seq x y z
N MET A 1 13.62 -2.92 28.02
CA MET A 1 13.61 -4.01 29.04
C MET A 1 13.25 -3.49 30.43
N ALA A 2 13.90 -2.42 30.94
CA ALA A 2 13.59 -1.90 32.28
C ALA A 2 12.16 -1.33 32.44
N GLU A 3 11.64 -0.59 31.44
CA GLU A 3 10.34 0.09 31.59
C GLU A 3 9.12 -0.86 31.61
N GLU A 4 9.08 -1.90 30.76
CA GLU A 4 7.94 -2.83 30.76
C GLU A 4 7.93 -3.76 32.00
N GLU A 5 9.11 -4.13 32.52
CA GLU A 5 9.21 -4.91 33.76
C GLU A 5 8.90 -4.09 35.02
N GLU A 6 9.23 -2.79 35.04
CA GLU A 6 8.85 -1.90 36.15
C GLU A 6 7.34 -1.63 36.17
N ILE A 7 6.72 -1.34 35.01
CA ILE A 7 5.27 -1.14 34.90
C ILE A 7 4.51 -2.42 35.30
N ALA A 8 5.06 -3.61 35.01
CA ALA A 8 4.45 -4.87 35.41
C ALA A 8 4.48 -5.14 36.92
N LYS A 9 5.37 -4.50 37.69
CA LYS A 9 5.42 -4.60 39.17
C LYS A 9 4.36 -3.76 39.87
N GLU A 10 3.93 -2.65 39.25
CA GLU A 10 2.92 -1.73 39.82
C GLU A 10 1.47 -2.17 39.54
N ILE A 11 1.25 -3.02 38.54
CA ILE A 11 -0.10 -3.48 38.19
C ILE A 11 -0.57 -4.57 39.17
N PRO A 12 -1.74 -4.43 39.82
CA PRO A 12 -2.29 -5.48 40.69
C PRO A 12 -2.49 -6.81 39.95
N GLU A 13 -2.16 -7.94 40.60
CA GLU A 13 -2.25 -9.30 40.02
C GLU A 13 -3.60 -9.61 39.36
N PHE A 14 -4.71 -9.16 39.97
CA PHE A 14 -6.05 -9.39 39.41
C PHE A 14 -6.30 -8.65 38.07
N VAL A 15 -5.55 -7.59 37.79
CA VAL A 15 -5.60 -6.84 36.53
C VAL A 15 -4.73 -7.52 35.47
N LYS A 16 -3.61 -8.14 35.88
CA LYS A 16 -2.66 -8.81 34.96
C LYS A 16 -3.33 -9.87 34.08
N LYS A 17 -4.34 -10.60 34.57
CA LYS A 17 -5.11 -11.58 33.76
C LYS A 17 -5.85 -10.96 32.57
N TYR A 18 -6.20 -9.68 32.63
CA TYR A 18 -6.92 -8.98 31.56
C TYR A 18 -5.99 -8.26 30.58
N VAL A 19 -4.75 -7.97 30.97
CA VAL A 19 -3.76 -7.25 30.16
C VAL A 19 -3.57 -7.86 28.76
N PRO A 20 -3.44 -9.20 28.58
CA PRO A 20 -3.31 -9.79 27.25
C PRO A 20 -4.56 -9.61 26.36
N GLY A 21 -5.76 -9.57 26.96
CA GLY A 21 -7.01 -9.34 26.23
C GLY A 21 -7.10 -7.90 25.72
N VAL A 22 -6.81 -6.93 26.60
CA VAL A 22 -6.79 -5.50 26.27
C VAL A 22 -5.73 -5.19 25.22
N LYS A 23 -4.49 -5.70 25.38
CA LYS A 23 -3.40 -5.52 24.39
C LYS A 23 -3.77 -6.07 23.01
N ARG A 24 -4.46 -7.22 22.95
CA ARG A 24 -4.97 -7.78 21.68
C ARG A 24 -6.04 -6.88 21.04
N GLY A 25 -7.01 -6.40 21.82
CA GLY A 25 -8.06 -5.50 21.32
C GLY A 25 -7.48 -4.19 20.77
N LEU A 26 -6.54 -3.58 21.48
CA LEU A 26 -5.84 -2.36 21.03
C LEU A 26 -5.06 -2.59 19.73
N SER A 27 -4.40 -3.74 19.60
CA SER A 27 -3.65 -4.11 18.39
C SER A 27 -4.59 -4.24 17.17
N TRP A 28 -5.75 -4.86 17.35
CA TRP A 28 -6.77 -4.96 16.30
C TRP A 28 -7.35 -3.62 15.89
N ALA A 29 -7.65 -2.75 16.86
CA ALA A 29 -8.15 -1.40 16.59
C ALA A 29 -7.11 -0.57 15.81
N LYS A 30 -5.84 -0.64 16.20
CA LYS A 30 -4.73 0.00 15.48
C LYS A 30 -4.62 -0.51 14.04
N TYR A 31 -4.62 -1.84 13.86
CA TYR A 31 -4.60 -2.45 12.53
C TYR A 31 -5.78 -2.01 11.65
N ALA A 32 -7.00 -1.99 12.20
CA ALA A 32 -8.19 -1.59 11.45
C ALA A 32 -8.12 -0.14 10.98
N ARG A 33 -7.66 0.77 11.86
CA ARG A 33 -7.45 2.19 11.52
C ARG A 33 -6.41 2.34 10.41
N GLU A 34 -5.24 1.75 10.59
CA GLU A 34 -4.15 1.80 9.61
C GLU A 34 -4.54 1.21 8.25
N LYS A 35 -5.35 0.15 8.25
CA LYS A 35 -5.90 -0.44 7.01
C LYS A 35 -6.84 0.53 6.32
N LYS A 36 -7.74 1.18 7.06
CA LYS A 36 -8.66 2.18 6.52
C LYS A 36 -7.91 3.35 5.89
N GLU A 37 -6.91 3.89 6.58
CA GLU A 37 -6.04 4.96 6.08
C GLU A 37 -5.30 4.53 4.81
N GLY A 38 -4.70 3.34 4.82
CA GLY A 38 -4.00 2.81 3.64
C GLY A 38 -4.92 2.59 2.44
N THR A 39 -6.17 2.17 2.65
CA THR A 39 -7.17 2.05 1.57
C THR A 39 -7.58 3.42 1.02
N ALA A 40 -7.76 4.41 1.90
CA ALA A 40 -8.12 5.76 1.49
C ALA A 40 -7.03 6.38 0.60
N MET A 41 -5.76 6.33 1.03
CA MET A 41 -4.63 6.85 0.24
C MET A 41 -4.52 6.18 -1.15
N LYS A 42 -4.71 4.85 -1.22
CA LYS A 42 -4.69 4.14 -2.49
C LYS A 42 -5.86 4.53 -3.40
N SER A 43 -7.04 4.73 -2.83
CA SER A 43 -8.22 5.14 -3.58
C SER A 43 -8.06 6.56 -4.15
N GLU A 44 -7.47 7.46 -3.37
CA GLU A 44 -7.17 8.84 -3.80
C GLU A 44 -6.15 8.83 -4.93
N ALA A 45 -4.99 8.18 -4.73
CA ALA A 45 -3.96 8.06 -5.76
C ALA A 45 -4.46 7.37 -7.04
N PHE A 46 -5.38 6.43 -6.92
CA PHE A 46 -6.03 5.79 -8.06
C PHE A 46 -6.88 6.78 -8.86
N GLU A 47 -7.75 7.57 -8.20
CA GLU A 47 -8.62 8.52 -8.90
C GLU A 47 -7.84 9.69 -9.50
N ASP A 48 -6.81 10.19 -8.81
CA ASP A 48 -5.92 11.24 -9.32
C ASP A 48 -5.21 10.76 -10.60
N SER A 49 -4.58 9.60 -10.53
CA SER A 49 -3.90 8.99 -11.67
C SER A 49 -4.87 8.64 -12.82
N LYS A 50 -6.09 8.23 -12.48
CA LYS A 50 -7.16 8.00 -13.47
C LYS A 50 -7.52 9.28 -14.21
N SER A 51 -7.61 10.41 -13.51
CA SER A 51 -7.83 11.71 -14.15
C SER A 51 -6.69 12.05 -15.12
N GLU A 52 -5.43 11.84 -14.72
CA GLU A 52 -4.26 12.08 -15.56
C GLU A 52 -4.25 11.22 -16.82
N GLY A 53 -4.44 9.90 -16.68
CA GLY A 53 -4.49 8.98 -17.82
C GLY A 53 -5.64 9.32 -18.78
N TYR A 54 -6.78 9.74 -18.24
CA TYR A 54 -7.92 10.19 -19.03
C TYR A 54 -7.61 11.44 -19.86
N GLN A 55 -7.00 12.46 -19.26
CA GLN A 55 -6.60 13.66 -19.99
C GLN A 55 -5.54 13.37 -21.05
N ALA A 56 -4.56 12.51 -20.73
CA ALA A 56 -3.54 12.08 -21.68
C ALA A 56 -4.15 11.39 -22.91
N ALA A 57 -5.16 10.53 -22.72
CA ALA A 57 -5.86 9.87 -23.82
C ALA A 57 -6.62 10.86 -24.71
N LEU A 58 -7.27 11.88 -24.13
CA LEU A 58 -7.96 12.92 -24.90
C LEU A 58 -6.99 13.78 -25.72
N ALA A 59 -5.80 14.05 -25.21
CA ALA A 59 -4.77 14.85 -25.88
C ALA A 59 -4.03 14.08 -26.99
N THR A 60 -4.19 12.76 -27.05
CA THR A 60 -3.48 11.90 -28.00
C THR A 60 -4.10 12.02 -29.41
N PRO A 61 -3.31 12.18 -30.48
CA PRO A 61 -3.80 12.19 -31.86
C PRO A 61 -4.47 10.87 -32.27
N LEU A 62 -5.46 10.92 -33.18
CA LEU A 62 -6.19 9.71 -33.65
C LEU A 62 -5.29 8.69 -34.37
N GLU A 63 -4.27 9.16 -35.09
CA GLU A 63 -3.40 8.29 -35.90
C GLU A 63 -2.29 7.62 -35.08
N SER A 64 -2.21 7.90 -33.77
CA SER A 64 -1.18 7.33 -32.90
C SER A 64 -1.55 5.92 -32.45
N ASP A 65 -0.53 5.05 -32.36
CA ASP A 65 -0.69 3.72 -31.76
C ASP A 65 -0.94 3.87 -30.25
N SER A 66 -2.22 3.82 -29.87
CA SER A 66 -2.69 4.04 -28.51
C SER A 66 -2.14 3.01 -27.51
N ASP A 67 -1.91 1.78 -27.96
CA ASP A 67 -1.44 0.70 -27.11
C ASP A 67 0.06 0.84 -26.84
N GLN A 68 0.83 1.31 -27.82
CA GLN A 68 2.24 1.68 -27.61
C GLN A 68 2.40 2.83 -26.63
N ILE A 69 1.54 3.86 -26.72
CA ILE A 69 1.60 5.01 -25.81
C ILE A 69 1.23 4.58 -24.38
N LEU A 70 0.16 3.79 -24.22
CA LEU A 70 -0.23 3.22 -22.94
C LEU A 70 0.92 2.43 -22.32
N THR A 71 1.50 1.51 -23.10
CA THR A 71 2.59 0.66 -22.64
C THR A 71 3.81 1.49 -22.24
N ALA A 72 4.19 2.49 -23.03
CA ALA A 72 5.31 3.36 -22.70
C ALA A 72 5.08 4.17 -21.42
N ALA A 73 3.86 4.70 -21.23
CA ALA A 73 3.51 5.51 -20.07
C ALA A 73 3.41 4.70 -18.77
N THR A 74 2.90 3.46 -18.83
CA THR A 74 2.67 2.65 -17.63
C THR A 74 3.81 1.69 -17.30
N LYS A 75 4.75 1.48 -18.23
CA LYS A 75 5.92 0.61 -18.04
C LYS A 75 6.71 1.00 -16.79
N ASP A 76 7.05 2.28 -16.63
CA ASP A 76 7.86 2.74 -15.51
C ASP A 76 7.08 2.68 -14.19
N LEU A 77 5.76 2.95 -14.23
CA LEU A 77 4.87 2.84 -13.07
C LEU A 77 4.78 1.40 -12.57
N TRP A 78 4.59 0.43 -13.48
CA TRP A 78 4.56 -0.98 -13.13
C TRP A 78 5.93 -1.51 -12.72
N ALA A 79 7.01 -1.11 -13.39
CA ALA A 79 8.36 -1.49 -13.01
C ALA A 79 8.69 -1.05 -11.57
N GLU A 80 8.28 0.15 -11.18
CA GLU A 80 8.46 0.63 -9.81
C GLU A 80 7.58 -0.14 -8.81
N ALA A 81 6.33 -0.43 -9.15
CA ALA A 81 5.44 -1.23 -8.31
C ALA A 81 5.99 -2.67 -8.11
N GLU A 82 6.53 -3.29 -9.16
CA GLU A 82 7.18 -4.60 -9.11
C GLU A 82 8.45 -4.57 -8.26
N ARG A 83 9.30 -3.56 -8.46
CA ARG A 83 10.54 -3.36 -7.68
C ARG A 83 10.23 -3.27 -6.18
N LEU A 84 9.26 -2.46 -5.80
CA LEU A 84 8.82 -2.33 -4.41
C LEU A 84 8.20 -3.63 -3.87
N THR A 85 7.47 -4.36 -4.70
CA THR A 85 6.87 -5.66 -4.31
C THR A 85 7.96 -6.70 -4.03
N GLU A 86 9.01 -6.75 -4.83
CA GLU A 86 10.16 -7.63 -4.57
C GLU A 86 10.94 -7.23 -3.31
N GLU A 87 11.05 -5.93 -3.01
CA GLU A 87 11.60 -5.48 -1.72
C GLU A 87 10.75 -5.95 -0.53
N VAL A 88 9.42 -5.83 -0.62
CA VAL A 88 8.49 -6.33 0.39
C VAL A 88 8.68 -7.82 0.62
N LYS A 89 8.84 -8.59 -0.46
CA LYS A 89 9.05 -10.04 -0.40
C LYS A 89 10.37 -10.37 0.31
N LYS A 90 11.45 -9.69 -0.03
CA LYS A 90 12.76 -9.85 0.64
C LYS A 90 12.66 -9.58 2.14
N ILE A 91 12.01 -8.49 2.54
CA ILE A 91 11.81 -8.16 3.97
C ILE A 91 10.90 -9.19 4.64
N SER A 92 9.83 -9.61 3.97
CA SER A 92 8.85 -10.53 4.57
C SER A 92 9.45 -11.90 4.91
N ILE A 93 10.37 -12.39 4.08
CA ILE A 93 11.08 -13.67 4.32
C ILE A 93 11.96 -13.59 5.57
N THR A 94 12.50 -12.42 5.92
CA THR A 94 13.37 -12.29 7.10
C THR A 94 12.61 -12.14 8.42
N ILE A 95 11.29 -11.91 8.39
CA ILE A 95 10.47 -11.73 9.60
C ILE A 95 10.65 -12.92 10.55
N ASN A 96 10.52 -14.15 10.06
CA ASN A 96 10.60 -15.33 10.92
C ASN A 96 12.03 -15.74 11.31
N ASN A 97 13.04 -15.05 10.78
CA ASN A 97 14.46 -15.33 11.07
C ASN A 97 15.00 -14.52 12.25
N GLN A 98 14.19 -13.63 12.85
CA GLN A 98 14.64 -12.83 13.99
C GLN A 98 14.56 -13.62 15.30
N ASN A 99 15.48 -13.33 16.21
CA ASN A 99 15.68 -14.11 17.45
C ASN A 99 14.69 -13.72 18.54
N THR A 100 14.30 -12.44 18.58
CA THR A 100 13.41 -11.90 19.61
C THR A 100 12.06 -11.50 19.03
N LYS A 101 11.05 -11.35 19.90
CA LYS A 101 9.72 -10.92 19.47
C LYS A 101 9.76 -9.46 19.00
N GLU A 102 10.56 -8.64 19.66
CA GLU A 102 10.71 -7.21 19.43
C GLU A 102 11.31 -6.97 18.04
N GLU A 103 12.37 -7.70 17.67
CA GLU A 103 12.95 -7.65 16.32
C GLU A 103 11.96 -8.14 15.25
N ARG A 104 11.17 -9.19 15.54
CA ARG A 104 10.12 -9.64 14.61
C ARG A 104 9.07 -8.56 14.38
N ASP A 105 8.63 -7.88 15.44
CA ASP A 105 7.63 -6.82 15.36
C ASP A 105 8.17 -5.60 14.59
N GLU A 106 9.46 -5.28 14.73
CA GLU A 106 10.14 -4.23 13.96
C GLU A 106 10.20 -4.56 12.45
N VAL A 107 10.70 -5.75 12.10
CA VAL A 107 10.77 -6.19 10.69
C VAL A 107 9.37 -6.31 10.08
N LEU A 108 8.36 -6.75 10.86
CA LEU A 108 6.97 -6.73 10.43
C LEU A 108 6.45 -5.30 10.16
N GLY A 109 6.88 -4.32 10.96
CA GLY A 109 6.60 -2.91 10.72
C GLY A 109 7.16 -2.43 9.38
N LEU A 110 8.43 -2.72 9.11
CA LEU A 110 9.10 -2.38 7.84
C LEU A 110 8.41 -3.04 6.64
N ALA A 111 8.06 -4.32 6.74
CA ALA A 111 7.34 -5.05 5.69
C ALA A 111 5.98 -4.40 5.38
N LYS A 112 5.25 -3.98 6.42
CA LYS A 112 3.94 -3.29 6.27
C LYS A 112 4.11 -1.93 5.57
N GLU A 113 5.12 -1.16 5.93
CA GLU A 113 5.37 0.14 5.30
C GLU A 113 5.76 -0.02 3.83
N ALA A 114 6.68 -0.94 3.53
CA ALA A 114 7.06 -1.25 2.15
C ALA A 114 5.84 -1.74 1.33
N ALA A 115 4.97 -2.57 1.91
CA ALA A 115 3.76 -3.06 1.25
C ALA A 115 2.73 -1.94 0.98
N ARG A 116 2.68 -0.92 1.84
CA ARG A 116 1.87 0.28 1.59
C ARG A 116 2.40 1.04 0.38
N LYS A 117 3.72 1.27 0.30
CA LYS A 117 4.37 1.97 -0.83
C LYS A 117 4.16 1.22 -2.14
N ALA A 118 4.41 -0.09 -2.16
CA ALA A 118 4.18 -0.94 -3.33
C ALA A 118 2.72 -0.87 -3.79
N GLY A 119 1.77 -1.02 -2.86
CA GLY A 119 0.35 -0.96 -3.17
C GLY A 119 -0.14 0.43 -3.59
N LEU A 120 0.52 1.51 -3.18
CA LEU A 120 0.23 2.86 -3.64
C LEU A 120 0.66 3.04 -5.09
N GLN A 121 1.88 2.63 -5.43
CA GLN A 121 2.39 2.68 -6.81
C GLN A 121 1.55 1.82 -7.77
N ALA A 122 1.14 0.62 -7.33
CA ALA A 122 0.23 -0.21 -8.10
C ALA A 122 -1.14 0.46 -8.32
N ALA A 123 -1.65 1.21 -7.34
CA ALA A 123 -2.90 1.95 -7.48
C ALA A 123 -2.76 3.11 -8.49
N VAL A 124 -1.62 3.82 -8.48
CA VAL A 124 -1.30 4.84 -9.49
C VAL A 124 -1.26 4.24 -10.89
N ALA A 125 -0.52 3.14 -11.10
CA ALA A 125 -0.43 2.47 -12.39
C ALA A 125 -1.81 2.03 -12.91
N ALA A 126 -2.58 1.35 -12.06
CA ALA A 126 -3.93 0.87 -12.42
C ALA A 126 -4.92 2.01 -12.67
N GLY A 127 -4.82 3.11 -11.90
CA GLY A 127 -5.62 4.32 -12.09
C GLY A 127 -5.38 4.91 -13.47
N TRP A 128 -4.10 5.13 -13.82
CA TRP A 128 -3.68 5.69 -15.10
C TRP A 128 -4.23 4.87 -16.28
N GLU A 129 -4.02 3.56 -16.26
CA GLU A 129 -4.51 2.66 -17.32
C GLU A 129 -6.02 2.73 -17.52
N LYS A 130 -6.76 2.76 -16.40
CA LYS A 130 -8.22 2.85 -16.45
C LYS A 130 -8.65 4.18 -17.04
N GLY A 131 -8.04 5.27 -16.59
CA GLY A 131 -8.28 6.62 -17.09
C GLY A 131 -8.05 6.71 -18.59
N TRP A 132 -6.91 6.20 -19.03
CA TRP A 132 -6.53 6.14 -20.44
C TRP A 132 -7.58 5.41 -21.29
N LYS A 133 -7.97 4.20 -20.88
CA LYS A 133 -8.99 3.40 -21.57
C LYS A 133 -10.34 4.11 -21.64
N GLU A 134 -10.76 4.75 -20.54
CA GLU A 134 -11.99 5.54 -20.50
C GLU A 134 -11.92 6.78 -21.41
N GLY A 135 -10.77 7.45 -21.45
CA GLY A 135 -10.53 8.63 -22.28
C GLY A 135 -10.56 8.32 -23.77
N LEU A 136 -9.89 7.25 -24.20
CA LEU A 136 -9.96 6.77 -25.58
C LEU A 136 -11.39 6.44 -25.99
N LYS A 137 -12.10 5.67 -25.16
CA LYS A 137 -13.50 5.32 -25.43
C LYS A 137 -14.38 6.56 -25.59
N ASN A 138 -14.20 7.60 -24.78
CA ASN A 138 -14.97 8.83 -24.89
C ASN A 138 -14.62 9.61 -26.16
N ARG A 139 -13.32 9.75 -26.46
CA ARG A 139 -12.82 10.42 -27.68
C ARG A 139 -13.37 9.74 -28.94
N ASP A 140 -13.26 8.43 -29.00
CA ASP A 140 -13.66 7.64 -30.17
C ASP A 140 -15.18 7.55 -30.32
N SER A 141 -15.95 7.74 -29.23
CA SER A 141 -17.42 7.86 -29.29
C SER A 141 -17.94 9.23 -29.75
N LYS A 142 -17.06 10.24 -29.80
CA LYS A 142 -17.38 11.61 -30.21
C LYS A 142 -16.89 11.96 -31.63
N ASN A 143 -16.08 11.09 -32.22
CA ASN A 143 -15.68 11.14 -33.64
C ASN A 143 -16.60 10.25 -34.48
#